data_AF-A0A174PKK8-F1
#
_entry.id   AF-A0A174PKK8-F1
#
_cell.length_a   1.000
_cell.length_b   1.000
_cell.length_c   1.000
_cell.angle_alpha   90.00
_cell.angle_beta   90.00
_cell.angle_gamma   90.00
#
_symmetry.space_group_name_H-M   'P 1'
#
loop_
_entity.id
_entity.type
_entity.pdbx_description
1 polymer ?
#
loop_
_entity_poly.entity_id
_entity_poly.type
_entity_poly.pdbx_seq_one_letter_code
_entity_poly.pdbx_strand_id
1 'polypeptide(L)'
;MLYHVSLFSVKQFYPRIPVSRCCGEDFHIPRISFSRFSVLKALSAIPEGGRNIYCMLKLGICPVLYVYTIPEDQCILVHYPEEKAKGIRYMEDILKYVPDSDLTGECWLLDKPDMDMFTCRTFYVSHIEFDISDVNLYIVKNIELESCVNPESNLERLFAKFRCKCKPDDPGLSEFYYPGNENAFLTYILDIFEEKGENYGI
;
A
#
# COMPACT_ATOMS: atom_id res chain seq x y z
N MET A 1 5.22 12.09 -12.64
CA MET A 1 4.50 10.79 -12.53
C MET A 1 4.18 10.60 -11.06
N LEU A 2 2.95 10.22 -10.74
CA LEU A 2 2.56 9.88 -9.37
C LEU A 2 2.53 8.36 -9.23
N TYR A 3 3.03 7.86 -8.11
CA TYR A 3 3.17 6.43 -7.83
C TYR A 3 2.27 6.03 -6.67
N HIS A 4 1.42 5.03 -6.88
CA HIS A 4 0.74 4.32 -5.80
C HIS A 4 1.17 2.86 -5.83
N VAL A 5 1.49 2.33 -4.66
CA VAL A 5 1.97 0.97 -4.50
C VAL A 5 1.00 0.24 -3.59
N SER A 6 0.74 -1.04 -3.89
CA SER A 6 -0.16 -1.87 -3.10
C SER A 6 0.31 -3.33 -3.11
N LEU A 7 0.05 -4.05 -2.01
CA LEU A 7 0.19 -5.51 -1.94
C LEU A 7 -1.05 -6.24 -2.47
N PHE A 8 -2.05 -5.49 -2.93
CA PHE A 8 -3.33 -5.98 -3.41
C PHE A 8 -3.72 -5.30 -4.71
N SER A 9 -4.36 -6.04 -5.62
CA SER A 9 -4.93 -5.44 -6.82
C SER A 9 -6.05 -4.47 -6.45
N VAL A 10 -5.90 -3.21 -6.82
CA VAL A 10 -6.94 -2.19 -6.67
C VAL A 10 -7.87 -2.24 -7.87
N LYS A 11 -9.14 -2.59 -7.62
CA LYS A 11 -10.20 -2.60 -8.66
C LYS A 11 -10.67 -1.19 -9.01
N GLN A 12 -10.73 -0.32 -8.01
CA GLN A 12 -11.13 1.08 -8.16
C GLN A 12 -10.55 1.91 -7.01
N PHE A 13 -9.94 3.03 -7.37
CA PHE A 13 -9.48 4.04 -6.44
C PHE A 13 -10.63 4.93 -5.96
N TYR A 14 -10.72 5.16 -4.66
CA TYR A 14 -11.68 6.07 -4.04
C TYR A 14 -10.98 6.89 -2.95
N PRO A 15 -11.18 8.22 -2.90
CA PRO A 15 -10.77 9.02 -1.77
C PRO A 15 -11.43 8.51 -0.49
N ARG A 16 -10.63 8.25 0.54
CA ARG A 16 -11.10 7.75 1.83
C ARG A 16 -10.30 8.36 2.97
N ILE A 17 -10.84 8.34 4.18
CA ILE A 17 -10.04 8.55 5.37
C ILE A 17 -9.21 7.27 5.57
N PRO A 18 -7.86 7.33 5.53
CA PRO A 18 -7.04 6.15 5.78
C PRO A 18 -7.37 5.56 7.14
N VAL A 19 -7.46 4.24 7.30
CA VAL A 19 -7.81 3.60 8.59
C VAL A 19 -6.63 3.70 9.56
N SER A 20 -5.44 3.35 9.07
CA SER A 20 -4.16 3.53 9.76
C SER A 20 -3.54 4.85 9.32
N ARG A 21 -3.03 5.61 10.29
CA ARG A 21 -2.54 6.98 10.17
C ARG A 21 -1.41 7.21 11.17
N CYS A 22 -0.45 8.07 10.84
CA CYS A 22 0.59 8.46 11.78
C CYS A 22 0.03 9.42 12.85
N CYS A 23 0.75 9.59 13.96
CA CYS A 23 0.32 10.47 15.03
C CYS A 23 0.24 11.92 14.54
N GLY A 24 -0.93 12.56 14.69
CA GLY A 24 -1.16 13.93 14.23
C GLY A 24 -1.59 14.07 12.77
N GLU A 25 -1.70 12.95 12.03
CA GLU A 25 -2.25 12.96 10.67
C GLU A 25 -3.75 13.28 10.65
N ASP A 26 -4.17 14.06 9.65
CA ASP A 26 -5.55 14.51 9.48
C ASP A 26 -6.50 13.30 9.26
N PHE A 27 -7.62 13.34 9.98
CA PHE A 27 -8.63 12.29 9.98
C PHE A 27 -9.99 12.74 9.40
N HIS A 28 -10.02 13.87 8.68
CA HIS A 28 -11.25 14.46 8.14
C HIS A 28 -11.27 14.58 6.62
N ILE A 29 -10.11 14.61 5.96
CA ILE A 29 -9.99 14.81 4.51
C ILE A 29 -9.87 13.45 3.82
N PRO A 30 -10.85 13.03 3.00
CA PRO A 30 -10.72 11.82 2.19
C PRO A 30 -9.67 12.02 1.09
N ARG A 31 -8.76 11.06 0.95
CA ARG A 31 -7.71 11.10 -0.08
C ARG A 31 -7.33 9.73 -0.59
N ILE A 32 -6.52 9.75 -1.63
CA ILE A 32 -5.75 8.61 -2.12
C ILE A 32 -4.29 9.01 -2.05
N SER A 33 -3.49 8.28 -1.28
CA SER A 33 -2.08 8.58 -1.09
C SER A 33 -1.26 8.05 -2.27
N PHE A 34 -0.44 8.93 -2.84
CA PHE A 34 0.56 8.66 -3.87
C PHE A 34 1.91 9.20 -3.39
N SER A 35 3.00 8.81 -4.04
CA SER A 35 4.29 9.49 -3.93
C SER A 35 4.68 10.11 -5.26
N ARG A 36 5.33 11.28 -5.22
CA ARG A 36 5.92 11.90 -6.42
C ARG A 36 7.29 11.35 -6.79
N PHE A 37 7.96 10.74 -5.82
CA PHE A 37 9.39 10.49 -5.92
C PHE A 37 9.70 9.15 -6.55
N SER A 38 9.15 8.06 -6.02
CA SER A 38 9.45 6.72 -6.50
C SER A 38 8.52 5.66 -5.93
N VAL A 39 8.64 4.44 -6.49
CA VAL A 39 8.02 3.22 -5.94
C VAL A 39 8.47 2.96 -4.50
N LEU A 40 9.76 3.16 -4.18
CA LEU A 40 10.30 2.97 -2.83
C LEU A 40 9.64 3.91 -1.82
N LYS A 41 9.47 5.17 -2.22
CA LYS A 41 8.86 6.21 -1.39
C LYS A 41 7.36 5.99 -1.22
N ALA A 42 6.66 5.61 -2.29
CA ALA A 42 5.27 5.16 -2.21
C ALA A 42 5.10 3.92 -1.30
N LEU A 43 6.01 2.95 -1.37
CA LEU A 43 5.98 1.77 -0.50
C LEU A 43 6.23 2.13 0.97
N SER A 44 7.13 3.08 1.24
CA SER A 44 7.40 3.55 2.61
C SER A 44 6.19 4.26 3.23
N ALA A 45 5.30 4.81 2.41
CA ALA A 45 4.03 5.41 2.87
C ALA A 45 2.95 4.36 3.19
N ILE A 46 3.17 3.08 2.86
CA ILE A 46 2.22 2.02 3.17
C ILE A 46 2.41 1.59 4.63
N PRO A 47 1.37 1.68 5.48
CA PRO A 47 1.43 1.17 6.85
C PRO A 47 1.82 -0.32 6.85
N GLU A 48 2.84 -0.67 7.64
CA GLU A 48 3.41 -2.03 7.72
C GLU A 48 3.90 -2.61 6.38
N GLY A 49 4.05 -1.80 5.31
CA GLY A 49 4.37 -2.31 3.97
C GLY A 49 5.71 -3.05 3.90
N GLY A 50 6.77 -2.43 4.46
CA GLY A 50 8.10 -3.03 4.53
C GLY A 50 8.12 -4.31 5.37
N ARG A 51 7.48 -4.28 6.55
CA ARG A 51 7.34 -5.44 7.44
C ARG A 51 6.61 -6.59 6.75
N ASN A 52 5.44 -6.34 6.16
CA ASN A 52 4.61 -7.36 5.54
C ASN A 52 5.35 -8.06 4.39
N ILE A 53 6.07 -7.30 3.56
CA ILE A 53 6.92 -7.87 2.49
C ILE A 53 8.00 -8.77 3.09
N TYR A 54 8.71 -8.29 4.12
CA TYR A 54 9.77 -9.04 4.76
C TYR A 54 9.29 -10.34 5.43
N CYS A 55 8.17 -10.30 6.15
CA CYS A 55 7.56 -11.48 6.74
C CYS A 55 7.15 -12.49 5.66
N MET A 56 6.54 -12.04 4.55
CA MET A 56 6.21 -12.94 3.43
C MET A 56 7.46 -13.61 2.83
N LEU A 57 8.56 -12.85 2.66
CA LEU A 57 9.84 -13.38 2.19
C LEU A 57 10.42 -14.42 3.15
N LYS A 58 10.39 -14.16 4.46
CA LYS A 58 10.79 -15.13 5.49
C LYS A 58 9.97 -16.42 5.42
N LEU A 59 8.67 -16.30 5.21
CA LEU A 59 7.79 -17.43 5.01
C LEU A 59 7.97 -18.09 3.63
N GLY A 60 8.97 -17.70 2.84
CA GLY A 60 9.30 -18.29 1.54
C GLY A 60 8.24 -18.02 0.48
N ILE A 61 7.63 -16.84 0.50
CA ILE A 61 6.70 -16.35 -0.53
C ILE A 61 7.25 -15.02 -1.05
N CYS A 62 7.65 -14.95 -2.31
CA CYS A 62 8.02 -13.69 -2.96
C CYS A 62 6.74 -12.86 -3.22
N PRO A 63 6.43 -11.79 -2.48
CA PRO A 63 5.14 -11.11 -2.60
C PRO A 63 5.03 -10.36 -3.94
N VAL A 64 3.79 -10.16 -4.36
CA VAL A 64 3.43 -9.39 -5.55
C VAL A 64 3.21 -7.93 -5.15
N LEU A 65 3.89 -7.03 -5.83
CA LEU A 65 3.74 -5.59 -5.70
C LEU A 65 3.02 -5.04 -6.93
N TYR A 66 1.90 -4.36 -6.69
CA TYR A 66 1.14 -3.65 -7.72
C TYR A 66 1.58 -2.19 -7.71
N VAL A 67 2.15 -1.74 -8.83
CA VAL A 67 2.62 -0.37 -9.01
C VAL A 67 1.70 0.34 -10.00
N TYR A 68 0.92 1.28 -9.50
CA TYR A 68 0.04 2.14 -10.27
C TYR A 68 0.72 3.48 -10.53
N THR A 69 0.65 3.93 -11.76
CA THR A 69 1.22 5.22 -12.18
C THR A 69 0.19 6.04 -12.95
N ILE A 70 0.14 7.33 -12.65
CA ILE A 70 -0.63 8.34 -13.38
C ILE A 70 0.30 9.51 -13.76
N PRO A 71 0.24 10.00 -15.00
CA PRO A 71 0.95 11.21 -15.40
C PRO A 71 0.44 12.43 -14.61
N GLU A 72 1.36 13.23 -14.09
CA GLU A 72 1.02 14.36 -13.21
C GLU A 72 0.29 15.48 -13.97
N ASP A 73 0.53 15.60 -15.28
CA ASP A 73 -0.15 16.52 -16.20
C ASP A 73 -1.61 16.12 -16.51
N GLN A 74 -2.04 14.92 -16.10
CA GLN A 74 -3.46 14.53 -16.11
C GLN A 74 -4.21 14.95 -14.84
N CYS A 75 -3.50 15.50 -13.86
CA CYS A 75 -4.04 15.99 -12.60
C CYS A 75 -4.00 17.52 -12.54
N ILE A 76 -4.85 18.10 -11.70
CA ILE A 76 -4.89 19.54 -11.44
C ILE A 76 -4.31 19.81 -10.06
N LEU A 77 -3.16 20.48 -10.02
CA LEU A 77 -2.55 20.93 -8.77
C LEU A 77 -3.49 21.93 -8.07
N VAL A 78 -3.80 21.66 -6.81
CA VAL A 78 -4.53 22.55 -5.91
C VAL A 78 -3.73 22.73 -4.61
N HIS A 79 -3.95 23.85 -3.92
CA HIS A 79 -3.22 24.19 -2.70
C HIS A 79 -4.03 23.93 -1.42
N TYR A 80 -5.35 23.76 -1.56
CA TYR A 80 -6.26 23.52 -0.44
C TYR A 80 -7.26 22.40 -0.79
N PRO A 81 -7.66 21.57 0.19
CA PRO A 81 -8.64 20.49 -0.04
C PRO A 81 -10.00 20.97 -0.58
N GLU A 82 -10.41 22.19 -0.21
CA GLU A 82 -11.65 22.83 -0.61
C GLU A 82 -11.60 23.53 -1.97
N GLU A 83 -10.39 23.68 -2.55
CA GLU A 83 -10.21 24.33 -3.84
C GLU A 83 -10.93 23.54 -4.94
N LYS A 84 -11.69 24.25 -5.77
CA LYS A 84 -12.46 23.66 -6.86
C LYS A 84 -11.64 23.70 -8.15
N ALA A 85 -11.54 22.55 -8.80
CA ALA A 85 -10.92 22.43 -10.11
C ALA A 85 -11.76 21.52 -11.00
N LYS A 86 -11.62 21.70 -12.33
CA LYS A 86 -12.28 20.85 -13.32
C LYS A 86 -11.30 19.76 -13.75
N GLY A 87 -11.36 18.62 -13.08
CA GLY A 87 -10.45 17.48 -13.29
C GLY A 87 -10.20 16.75 -11.97
N ILE A 88 -9.19 15.88 -11.96
CA ILE A 88 -8.76 15.19 -10.74
C ILE A 88 -7.82 16.12 -9.95
N ARG A 89 -8.25 16.55 -8.76
CA ARG A 89 -7.45 17.41 -7.90
C ARG A 89 -6.33 16.64 -7.24
N TYR A 90 -5.17 17.28 -7.24
CA TYR A 90 -3.92 16.77 -6.75
C TYR A 90 -3.28 17.77 -5.79
N MET A 91 -2.79 17.30 -4.64
CA MET A 91 -2.11 18.10 -3.63
C MET A 91 -0.74 17.52 -3.30
N GLU A 92 0.30 18.35 -3.37
CA GLU A 92 1.68 17.97 -3.00
C GLU A 92 2.14 18.54 -1.66
N ASP A 93 1.69 19.75 -1.30
CA ASP A 93 2.03 20.38 -0.03
C ASP A 93 1.01 19.98 1.05
N ILE A 94 1.28 18.83 1.67
CA ILE A 94 0.39 18.22 2.66
C ILE A 94 1.03 18.08 4.04
N LEU A 95 2.20 18.69 4.29
CA LEU A 95 2.92 18.57 5.57
C LEU A 95 2.07 18.96 6.78
N LYS A 96 1.22 19.98 6.61
CA LYS A 96 0.27 20.41 7.66
C LYS A 96 -0.82 19.38 7.98
N TYR A 97 -1.03 18.38 7.12
CA TYR A 97 -2.02 17.32 7.27
C TYR A 97 -1.40 15.94 7.52
N VAL A 98 -0.17 15.70 7.05
CA VAL A 98 0.56 14.44 7.16
C VAL A 98 1.97 14.76 7.64
N PRO A 99 2.24 14.65 8.96
CA PRO A 99 3.51 15.06 9.56
C PRO A 99 4.76 14.41 8.96
N ASP A 100 4.66 13.22 8.37
CA ASP A 100 5.76 12.45 7.77
C ASP A 100 5.80 12.52 6.23
N SER A 101 4.95 13.35 5.60
CA SER A 101 4.88 13.46 4.14
C SER A 101 6.19 13.88 3.47
N ASP A 102 7.01 14.72 4.11
CA ASP A 102 8.33 15.09 3.59
C ASP A 102 9.28 13.88 3.50
N LEU A 103 9.14 12.91 4.40
CA LEU A 103 9.96 11.70 4.42
C LEU A 103 9.53 10.72 3.32
N THR A 104 8.23 10.62 3.05
CA THR A 104 7.63 9.68 2.10
C THR A 104 7.40 10.29 0.71
N GLY A 105 7.52 11.61 0.57
CA GLY A 105 7.09 12.33 -0.62
C GLY A 105 5.60 12.16 -0.91
N GLU A 106 4.80 11.95 0.14
CA GLU A 106 3.37 11.70 0.01
C GLU A 106 2.67 12.91 -0.59
N CYS A 107 1.73 12.62 -1.46
CA CYS A 107 0.87 13.57 -2.12
C CYS A 107 -0.51 12.92 -2.31
N TRP A 108 -1.55 13.73 -2.49
CA TRP A 108 -2.93 13.27 -2.44
C TRP A 108 -3.66 13.50 -3.75
N LEU A 109 -4.42 12.49 -4.18
CA LEU A 109 -5.57 12.72 -5.06
C LEU A 109 -6.83 12.86 -4.19
N LEU A 110 -7.62 13.91 -4.44
CA LEU A 110 -8.81 14.23 -3.66
C LEU A 110 -10.11 13.77 -4.31
N ASP A 111 -10.06 13.46 -5.60
CA ASP A 111 -11.23 13.05 -6.38
C ASP A 111 -11.08 11.60 -6.84
N LYS A 112 -12.20 10.95 -7.14
CA LYS A 112 -12.22 9.59 -7.68
C LYS A 112 -11.68 9.63 -9.12
N PRO A 113 -10.54 8.99 -9.42
CA PRO A 113 -10.03 8.89 -10.77
C PRO A 113 -10.67 7.72 -11.52
N ASP A 114 -10.73 7.83 -12.85
CA ASP A 114 -11.08 6.69 -13.70
C ASP A 114 -9.89 5.72 -13.79
N MET A 115 -10.17 4.42 -13.83
CA MET A 115 -9.11 3.41 -13.81
C MET A 115 -8.25 3.37 -15.09
N ASP A 116 -8.76 3.91 -16.20
CA ASP A 116 -8.04 4.03 -17.48
C ASP A 116 -6.95 5.10 -17.47
N MET A 117 -6.96 6.01 -16.49
CA MET A 117 -5.89 6.98 -16.25
C MET A 117 -4.59 6.31 -15.75
N PHE A 118 -4.68 5.07 -15.25
CA PHE A 118 -3.55 4.39 -14.63
C PHE A 118 -2.88 3.39 -15.56
N THR A 119 -1.55 3.38 -15.53
CA THR A 119 -0.78 2.20 -15.92
C THR A 119 -0.46 1.39 -14.66
N CYS A 120 -0.89 0.13 -14.62
CA CYS A 120 -0.52 -0.82 -13.57
C CYS A 120 0.55 -1.79 -14.08
N ARG A 121 1.62 -1.95 -13.30
CA ARG A 121 2.65 -2.98 -13.51
C ARG A 121 2.78 -3.82 -12.25
N THR A 122 3.02 -5.11 -12.44
CA THR A 122 3.16 -6.07 -11.35
C THR A 122 4.58 -6.61 -11.28
N PHE A 123 5.06 -6.78 -10.05
CA PHE A 123 6.40 -7.25 -9.77
C PHE A 123 6.38 -8.29 -8.65
N TYR A 124 7.18 -9.34 -8.75
CA TYR A 124 7.58 -10.10 -7.58
C TYR A 124 8.70 -9.35 -6.86
N VAL A 125 8.61 -9.31 -5.53
CA VAL A 125 9.69 -8.82 -4.67
C VAL A 125 10.53 -10.02 -4.26
N SER A 126 11.82 -10.02 -4.57
CA SER A 126 12.78 -11.04 -4.14
C SER A 126 13.54 -10.64 -2.88
N HIS A 127 13.70 -9.33 -2.67
CA HIS A 127 14.47 -8.78 -1.57
C HIS A 127 13.94 -7.39 -1.17
N ILE A 128 14.02 -7.08 0.12
CA ILE A 128 13.72 -5.77 0.68
C ILE A 128 14.70 -5.43 1.81
N GLU A 129 15.13 -4.18 1.86
CA GLU A 129 15.90 -3.59 2.94
C GLU A 129 15.15 -2.36 3.45
N PHE A 130 14.97 -2.25 4.77
CA PHE A 130 14.30 -1.12 5.40
C PHE A 130 14.90 -0.80 6.77
N ASP A 131 14.80 0.47 7.14
CA ASP A 131 15.02 0.92 8.53
C ASP A 131 13.66 1.15 9.20
N ILE A 132 13.65 1.10 10.52
CA ILE A 132 12.52 1.55 11.34
C ILE A 132 12.89 2.92 11.90
N SER A 133 12.09 3.94 11.61
CA SER A 133 12.29 5.28 12.17
C SER A 133 11.84 5.36 13.64
N ASP A 134 12.20 6.45 14.31
CA ASP A 134 11.78 6.74 15.68
C ASP A 134 10.24 6.86 15.85
N VAL A 135 9.50 6.95 14.75
CA VAL A 135 8.03 6.98 14.72
C VAL A 135 7.41 5.68 14.20
N ASN A 136 8.15 4.57 14.24
CA ASN A 136 7.75 3.25 13.73
C ASN A 136 7.40 3.23 12.23
N LEU A 137 7.93 4.18 11.45
CA LEU A 137 7.79 4.17 10.00
C LEU A 137 8.85 3.26 9.38
N TYR A 138 8.43 2.32 8.54
CA TYR A 138 9.32 1.45 7.79
C TYR A 138 9.85 2.17 6.55
N ILE A 139 11.05 2.74 6.64
CA ILE A 139 11.69 3.46 5.54
C ILE A 139 12.41 2.46 4.65
N VAL A 140 11.84 2.17 3.49
CA VAL A 140 12.44 1.24 2.53
C VAL A 140 13.66 1.87 1.87
N LYS A 141 14.82 1.22 2.02
CA LYS A 141 16.10 1.64 1.43
C LYS A 141 16.32 1.04 0.06
N ASN A 142 15.98 -0.24 -0.07
CA ASN A 142 16.20 -0.98 -1.29
C ASN A 142 15.11 -2.04 -1.49
N ILE A 143 14.81 -2.34 -2.74
CA ILE A 143 13.89 -3.41 -3.13
C ILE A 143 14.33 -4.00 -4.46
N GLU A 144 14.33 -5.33 -4.55
CA GLU A 144 14.56 -6.03 -5.82
C GLU A 144 13.23 -6.46 -6.42
N LEU A 145 12.99 -6.03 -7.65
CA LEU A 145 11.73 -6.23 -8.37
C LEU A 145 11.93 -7.01 -9.66
N GLU A 146 11.22 -8.11 -9.79
CA GLU A 146 11.15 -8.90 -11.02
C GLU A 146 9.78 -8.72 -11.65
N SER A 147 9.72 -8.25 -12.90
CA SER A 147 8.43 -8.06 -13.57
C SER A 147 7.70 -9.38 -13.73
N CYS A 148 6.40 -9.38 -13.42
CA CYS A 148 5.54 -10.56 -13.59
C CYS A 148 4.26 -10.18 -14.34
N VAL A 149 3.71 -11.15 -15.08
CA VAL A 149 2.47 -11.01 -15.84
C VAL A 149 1.44 -11.97 -15.24
N ASN A 150 0.24 -11.47 -14.95
CA ASN A 150 -0.85 -12.23 -14.34
C ASN A 150 -0.45 -12.93 -13.02
N PRO A 151 0.02 -12.17 -12.01
CA PRO A 151 0.37 -12.75 -10.72
C PRO A 151 -0.86 -13.31 -9.99
N GLU A 152 -0.67 -14.39 -9.25
CA GLU A 152 -1.63 -14.85 -8.24
C GLU A 152 -1.67 -13.89 -7.05
N SER A 153 -2.80 -13.82 -6.34
CA SER A 153 -2.95 -12.95 -5.18
C SER A 153 -1.99 -13.33 -4.04
N ASN A 154 -1.48 -12.33 -3.32
CA ASN A 154 -0.65 -12.54 -2.13
C ASN A 154 -1.37 -13.38 -1.07
N LEU A 155 -2.66 -13.11 -0.82
CA LEU A 155 -3.44 -13.88 0.15
C LEU A 155 -3.71 -15.30 -0.34
N GLU A 156 -4.01 -15.50 -1.63
CA GLU A 156 -4.23 -16.84 -2.18
C GLU A 156 -2.98 -17.70 -2.03
N ARG A 157 -1.80 -17.14 -2.34
CA ARG A 157 -0.52 -17.84 -2.18
C ARG A 157 -0.19 -18.15 -0.72
N LEU A 158 -0.46 -17.22 0.20
CA LEU A 158 -0.32 -17.45 1.65
C LEU A 158 -1.23 -18.58 2.11
N PHE A 159 -2.52 -18.50 1.80
CA PHE A 159 -3.51 -19.48 2.23
C PHE A 159 -3.22 -20.87 1.65
N ALA A 160 -2.81 -20.94 0.38
CA ALA A 160 -2.39 -22.19 -0.25
C ALA A 160 -1.15 -22.79 0.43
N LYS A 161 -0.13 -21.97 0.72
CA LYS A 161 1.11 -22.43 1.38
C LYS A 161 0.83 -23.05 2.75
N PHE A 162 -0.02 -22.41 3.55
CA PHE A 162 -0.38 -22.88 4.89
C PHE A 162 -1.58 -23.83 4.93
N ARG A 163 -2.10 -24.25 3.75
CA ARG A 163 -3.22 -25.17 3.60
C ARG A 163 -4.45 -24.73 4.41
N CYS A 164 -4.74 -23.43 4.39
CA CYS A 164 -5.92 -22.86 5.02
C CYS A 164 -7.19 -23.52 4.46
N LYS A 165 -8.13 -23.86 5.34
CA LYS A 165 -9.41 -24.48 4.95
C LYS A 165 -10.40 -23.46 4.38
N CYS A 166 -10.33 -22.23 4.86
CA CYS A 166 -11.09 -21.10 4.31
C CYS A 166 -10.34 -20.47 3.13
N LYS A 167 -11.05 -19.65 2.36
CA LYS A 167 -10.47 -18.84 1.28
C LYS A 167 -10.35 -17.38 1.73
N PRO A 168 -9.51 -16.56 1.08
CA PRO A 168 -9.41 -15.13 1.40
C PRO A 168 -10.73 -14.36 1.27
N ASP A 169 -11.66 -14.83 0.42
CA ASP A 169 -12.99 -14.24 0.19
C ASP A 169 -14.10 -14.88 1.04
N ASP A 170 -13.74 -15.71 2.02
CA ASP A 170 -14.72 -16.33 2.92
C ASP A 170 -15.50 -15.24 3.69
N PRO A 171 -16.84 -15.28 3.71
CA PRO A 171 -17.66 -14.32 4.45
C PRO A 171 -17.28 -14.22 5.93
N GLY A 172 -16.76 -15.28 6.55
CA GLY A 172 -16.29 -15.26 7.93
C GLY A 172 -15.07 -14.34 8.16
N LEU A 173 -14.39 -13.89 7.10
CA LEU A 173 -13.25 -12.97 7.15
C LEU A 173 -13.64 -11.52 6.82
N SER A 174 -14.91 -11.25 6.50
CA SER A 174 -15.35 -9.93 6.03
C SER A 174 -15.15 -8.81 7.05
N GLU A 175 -15.16 -9.14 8.34
CA GLU A 175 -14.91 -8.16 9.42
C GLU A 175 -13.46 -7.65 9.41
N PHE A 176 -12.53 -8.44 8.88
CA PHE A 176 -11.12 -8.08 8.81
C PHE A 176 -10.73 -7.51 7.43
N TYR A 177 -11.42 -7.95 6.37
CA TYR A 177 -11.15 -7.58 4.98
C TYR A 177 -12.20 -6.60 4.44
N TYR A 178 -12.04 -5.31 4.77
CA TYR A 178 -12.81 -4.22 4.16
C TYR A 178 -11.90 -3.21 3.45
N PRO A 179 -12.42 -2.46 2.44
CA PRO A 179 -11.61 -1.56 1.64
C PRO A 179 -10.83 -0.53 2.47
N GLY A 180 -9.51 -0.49 2.29
CA GLY A 180 -8.60 0.38 3.05
C GLY A 180 -7.99 -0.23 4.30
N ASN A 181 -8.35 -1.46 4.67
CA ASN A 181 -7.77 -2.20 5.80
C ASN A 181 -6.93 -3.42 5.38
N GLU A 182 -6.69 -3.59 4.08
CA GLU A 182 -6.10 -4.81 3.52
C GLU A 182 -4.70 -5.10 4.08
N ASN A 183 -3.89 -4.05 4.30
CA ASN A 183 -2.56 -4.21 4.87
C ASN A 183 -2.59 -4.61 6.35
N ALA A 184 -3.50 -4.04 7.15
CA ALA A 184 -3.65 -4.44 8.55
C ALA A 184 -4.15 -5.87 8.68
N PHE A 185 -5.05 -6.29 7.78
CA PHE A 185 -5.46 -7.69 7.69
C PHE A 185 -4.29 -8.61 7.33
N LEU A 186 -3.46 -8.21 6.36
CA LEU A 186 -2.26 -8.95 5.99
C LEU A 186 -1.29 -9.09 7.18
N THR A 187 -1.04 -7.99 7.89
CA THR A 187 -0.22 -7.97 9.11
C THR A 187 -0.73 -9.00 10.11
N TYR A 188 -2.03 -8.99 10.41
CA TYR A 188 -2.66 -9.94 11.33
C TYR A 188 -2.50 -11.40 10.89
N ILE A 189 -2.70 -11.69 9.61
CA ILE A 189 -2.52 -13.04 9.05
C ILE A 189 -1.05 -13.49 9.14
N LEU A 190 -0.11 -12.59 8.85
CA LEU A 190 1.31 -12.88 8.93
C LEU A 190 1.74 -13.16 10.37
N ASP A 191 1.24 -12.40 11.35
CA ASP A 191 1.53 -12.63 12.77
C ASP A 191 1.12 -14.04 13.20
N ILE A 192 -0.09 -14.48 12.82
CA ILE A 192 -0.56 -15.85 13.09
C ILE A 192 0.35 -16.91 12.44
N PHE A 193 0.83 -16.66 11.23
CA PHE A 193 1.67 -17.61 10.50
C PHE A 193 3.12 -17.61 10.99
N GLU A 194 3.67 -16.48 11.44
CA GLU A 194 4.97 -16.43 12.09
C GLU A 194 4.93 -17.18 13.43
N GLU A 195 3.95 -16.91 14.29
CA GLU A 195 3.77 -17.65 15.55
C GLU A 195 3.63 -19.16 15.33
N LYS A 196 2.89 -19.58 14.29
CA LYS A 196 2.77 -21.00 13.94
C LYS A 196 4.03 -21.55 13.28
N GLY A 197 4.68 -20.79 12.41
CA GLY A 197 5.90 -21.18 11.69
C GLY A 197 7.06 -21.50 12.64
N GLU A 198 7.24 -20.67 13.67
CA GLU A 198 8.22 -20.93 14.75
C GLU A 198 7.92 -22.24 15.50
N ASN A 199 6.63 -22.54 15.74
CA ASN A 199 6.22 -23.79 16.37
C ASN A 199 6.39 -25.03 15.48
N TYR A 200 6.51 -24.87 14.16
CA TYR A 200 6.73 -25.95 13.20
C TYR A 200 8.18 -26.05 12.68
N GLY A 201 9.11 -25.23 13.20
CA GLY A 201 10.53 -25.29 12.87
C GLY A 201 10.87 -24.95 11.42
N ILE A 202 10.14 -24.00 10.83
CA ILE A 202 10.48 -23.36 9.54
C ILE A 202 11.48 -22.24 9.79
#